data_AF-A0A7S0HDS2-F1
#
_entry.id   AF-A0A7S0HDS2-F1
#
_cell.length_a   1.000
_cell.length_b   1.000
_cell.length_c   1.000
_cell.angle_alpha   90.00
_cell.angle_beta   90.00
_cell.angle_gamma   90.00
#
_symmetry.space_group_name_H-M   'P 1'
#
loop_
_entity.id
_entity.type
_entity.pdbx_description
1 polymer ?
#
loop_
_entity_poly.entity_id
_entity_poly.type
_entity_poly.pdbx_seq_one_letter_code
_entity_poly.pdbx_strand_id
1 'polypeptide(L)'
;MNEFDMAEPKAAALKRGWMEKQHHNAMKSFERRWFELYGCELRYYEKDQSDVACRVINVKGNTFREGKKTAKRLEFLLETPNDSLAKSYKFGCDQENEYNEWKSALAEAAAFDRVTVAIAPQRPNIVALVNGKSGGKQGTKLIEKIKKHLGDANVVDIMSLAEAGKGIKGPFGALSMHANDGPNTRFLVCGGDGTVGWTLQDMEKLIQSGGINADIPIAVLPLGTGNDMARTLRCGGGYSGEKMLPILMKAAVGERKKLDRWKVCVTAESGEGEPFVREFLMCNYFSIGWDAVVARGFHVKRELSPNLFKNRIINKLWYLYFSFGNLVGNFDASKGVELEVDGKPVQIPKGIKSVAVINIPSFSGGADLWGKSSSGAFQKPKTDDGILEIVGTYNPLHLGFVIVKLRTAVRIAQGKVVTVKTKPCSEGGPKPGKGTCMQVDGEPYFLDHKGFHDDVNYKPEKNLKEGNVMVKVEISHHAVATLVESPEGGGCCTTPKVE
;
A
#
# COMPACT_ATOMS: atom_id res chain seq x y z
N MET A 1 11.07 18.62 36.57
CA MET A 1 9.91 19.35 36.02
C MET A 1 10.06 19.35 34.51
N ASN A 2 9.25 18.70 33.67
CA ASN A 2 8.12 17.80 33.84
C ASN A 2 8.30 16.68 32.80
N GLU A 3 8.31 15.43 33.23
CA GLU A 3 8.12 14.27 32.33
C GLU A 3 6.67 14.29 31.88
N PHE A 4 6.44 14.47 30.57
CA PHE A 4 5.14 14.24 29.96
C PHE A 4 5.13 12.82 29.41
N ASP A 5 4.44 11.97 30.16
CA ASP A 5 4.09 10.59 29.86
C ASP A 5 3.26 10.54 28.58
N MET A 6 3.86 10.09 27.48
CA MET A 6 3.14 9.73 26.25
C MET A 6 2.93 8.22 26.30
N ALA A 7 1.71 7.82 26.65
CA ALA A 7 1.31 6.42 26.76
C ALA A 7 1.66 5.63 25.48
N GLU A 8 2.61 4.71 25.59
CA GLU A 8 2.80 3.63 24.62
C GLU A 8 1.48 2.85 24.46
N PRO A 9 1.14 2.35 23.27
CA PRO A 9 -0.01 1.47 23.12
C PRO A 9 0.19 0.24 24.03
N LYS A 10 -0.61 0.15 25.10
CA LYS A 10 -0.56 -0.94 26.08
C LYS A 10 -0.64 -2.27 25.32
N ALA A 11 0.45 -3.04 25.31
CA ALA A 11 0.47 -4.41 24.79
C ALA A 11 -0.75 -5.17 25.32
N ALA A 12 -1.39 -6.05 24.54
CA ALA A 12 -2.53 -6.80 25.04
C ALA A 12 -2.10 -7.68 26.24
N ALA A 13 -2.86 -7.65 27.34
CA ALA A 13 -2.58 -8.49 28.49
C ALA A 13 -2.85 -9.96 28.15
N LEU A 14 -1.93 -10.85 28.53
CA LEU A 14 -2.12 -12.30 28.42
C LEU A 14 -3.27 -12.79 29.31
N LYS A 15 -3.40 -12.19 30.50
CA LYS A 15 -4.52 -12.45 31.42
C LYS A 15 -4.79 -11.24 32.30
N ARG A 16 -6.06 -11.02 32.63
CA ARG A 16 -6.52 -10.05 33.64
C ARG A 16 -7.55 -10.69 34.55
N GLY A 17 -7.62 -10.24 35.80
CA GLY A 17 -8.60 -10.76 36.74
C GLY A 17 -8.24 -10.48 38.19
N TRP A 18 -9.13 -10.91 39.09
CA TRP A 18 -8.92 -10.79 40.52
C TRP A 18 -8.08 -11.95 41.04
N MET A 19 -7.15 -11.65 41.95
CA MET A 19 -6.51 -12.63 42.83
C MET A 19 -6.37 -12.03 44.22
N GLU A 20 -6.23 -12.88 45.22
CA GLU A 20 -5.83 -12.45 46.56
C GLU A 20 -4.31 -12.47 46.71
N LYS A 21 -3.76 -11.49 47.43
CA LYS A 21 -2.32 -11.40 47.73
C LYS A 21 -2.08 -11.22 49.22
N GLN A 22 -1.12 -11.94 49.77
CA GLN A 22 -0.70 -11.77 51.16
C GLN A 22 0.11 -10.48 51.36
N HIS A 23 -0.13 -9.78 52.48
CA HIS A 23 0.66 -8.62 52.88
C HIS A 23 2.05 -9.03 53.38
N HIS A 24 3.07 -8.23 53.08
CA HIS A 24 4.47 -8.56 53.40
C HIS A 24 4.77 -8.53 54.91
N ASN A 25 4.00 -7.75 55.68
CA ASN A 25 4.23 -7.50 57.12
C ASN A 25 3.14 -8.06 58.04
N ALA A 26 2.20 -8.86 57.54
CA ALA A 26 1.11 -9.41 58.36
C ALA A 26 0.96 -10.91 58.09
N MET A 27 1.18 -11.73 59.12
CA MET A 27 1.32 -13.19 58.98
C MET A 27 0.07 -13.93 58.45
N LYS A 28 -1.10 -13.27 58.28
CA LYS A 28 -2.35 -13.95 57.89
C LYS A 28 -3.38 -13.13 57.08
N SER A 29 -3.10 -11.89 56.67
CA SER A 29 -4.07 -11.08 55.90
C SER A 29 -3.81 -11.14 54.40
N PHE A 30 -4.81 -11.59 53.66
CA PHE A 30 -4.86 -11.53 52.21
C PHE A 30 -5.85 -10.45 51.77
N GLU A 31 -5.51 -9.76 50.70
CA GLU A 31 -6.36 -8.74 50.11
C GLU A 31 -6.61 -9.07 48.64
N ARG A 32 -7.87 -8.91 48.22
CA ARG A 32 -8.27 -9.09 46.84
C ARG A 32 -7.80 -7.88 46.03
N ARG A 33 -7.03 -8.11 44.98
CA ARG A 33 -6.45 -7.08 44.10
C ARG A 33 -6.69 -7.45 42.64
N TRP A 34 -6.76 -6.45 41.77
CA TRP A 34 -6.82 -6.66 40.33
C TRP A 34 -5.40 -6.91 39.81
N PHE A 35 -5.26 -7.89 38.92
CA PHE A 35 -4.00 -8.28 38.31
C PHE A 35 -4.06 -8.25 36.80
N GLU A 36 -2.95 -7.87 36.20
CA GLU A 36 -2.75 -7.90 34.74
C GLU A 36 -1.38 -8.49 34.42
N LEU A 37 -1.34 -9.48 33.54
CA LEU A 37 -0.11 -10.14 33.11
C LEU A 37 0.23 -9.71 31.68
N TYR A 38 1.38 -9.05 31.50
CA TYR A 38 1.90 -8.61 30.21
C TYR A 38 3.24 -9.29 29.93
N GLY A 39 3.28 -10.26 29.02
CA GLY A 39 4.49 -11.06 28.81
C GLY A 39 4.92 -11.76 30.11
N CYS A 40 6.06 -11.34 30.67
CA CYS A 40 6.59 -11.83 31.96
C CYS A 40 6.40 -10.84 33.13
N GLU A 41 5.61 -9.79 32.96
CA GLU A 41 5.34 -8.79 33.99
C GLU A 41 3.94 -8.97 34.57
N LEU A 42 3.86 -9.39 35.85
CA LEU A 42 2.63 -9.43 36.62
C LEU A 42 2.46 -8.12 37.39
N ARG A 43 1.44 -7.34 37.03
CA ARG A 43 1.11 -6.06 37.65
C ARG A 43 -0.10 -6.23 38.56
N TYR A 44 -0.10 -5.58 39.71
CA TYR A 44 -1.28 -5.51 40.57
C TYR A 44 -1.59 -4.11 41.03
N TYR A 45 -2.87 -3.85 41.27
CA TYR A 45 -3.42 -2.52 41.48
C TYR A 45 -4.15 -2.45 42.82
N GLU A 46 -4.21 -1.26 43.42
CA GLU A 46 -4.83 -1.06 44.73
C GLU A 46 -6.35 -1.25 44.63
N LYS A 47 -6.94 -0.78 43.54
CA LYS A 47 -8.36 -0.88 43.17
C LYS A 47 -8.45 -1.24 41.68
N ASP A 48 -9.65 -1.55 41.19
CA ASP A 48 -9.87 -1.82 39.78
C ASP A 48 -9.49 -0.61 38.91
N GLN A 49 -8.88 -0.87 37.75
CA GLN A 49 -8.66 0.12 36.68
C GLN A 49 -7.82 1.37 37.03
N SER A 50 -6.99 1.34 38.08
CA SER A 50 -6.03 2.42 38.32
C SER A 50 -4.97 2.46 37.21
N ASP A 51 -4.60 3.66 36.75
CA ASP A 51 -3.56 3.83 35.72
C ASP A 51 -2.16 3.44 36.21
N VAL A 52 -1.95 3.38 37.53
CA VAL A 52 -0.65 3.11 38.15
C VAL A 52 -0.70 1.79 38.91
N ALA A 53 0.16 0.84 38.53
CA ALA A 53 0.31 -0.41 39.26
C ALA A 53 1.00 -0.16 40.62
N CYS A 54 0.50 -0.77 41.69
CA CYS A 54 1.17 -0.75 42.99
C CYS A 54 2.57 -1.36 42.90
N ARG A 55 2.71 -2.41 42.08
CA ARG A 55 3.99 -3.03 41.79
C ARG A 55 3.94 -3.85 40.50
N VAL A 56 5.10 -3.96 39.86
CA VAL A 56 5.36 -4.88 38.76
C VAL A 56 6.26 -6.00 39.28
N ILE A 57 5.85 -7.25 39.10
CA ILE A 57 6.60 -8.46 39.49
C ILE A 57 7.05 -9.14 38.21
N ASN A 58 8.36 -9.30 38.02
CA ASN A 58 8.89 -10.09 36.91
C ASN A 58 8.79 -11.58 37.27
N VAL A 59 8.04 -12.35 36.48
CA VAL A 59 7.80 -13.78 36.72
C VAL A 59 8.77 -14.69 35.97
N LYS A 60 9.66 -14.16 35.14
CA LYS A 60 10.59 -14.94 34.31
C LYS A 60 11.54 -15.79 35.15
N GLY A 61 11.63 -17.09 34.85
CA GLY A 61 12.53 -18.01 35.54
C GLY A 61 12.15 -18.29 36.99
N ASN A 62 11.01 -17.76 37.46
CA ASN A 62 10.52 -18.02 38.80
C ASN A 62 9.80 -19.37 38.84
N THR A 63 9.86 -20.03 40.00
CA THR A 63 9.17 -21.32 40.19
C THR A 63 7.85 -21.08 40.92
N PHE A 64 6.77 -21.63 40.36
CA PHE A 64 5.46 -21.65 41.00
C PHE A 64 5.28 -22.97 41.75
N ARG A 65 5.00 -22.88 43.05
CA ARG A 65 4.66 -24.05 43.88
C ARG A 65 3.20 -23.98 44.33
N GLU A 66 2.55 -25.13 44.40
CA GLU A 66 1.23 -25.21 45.02
C GLU A 66 1.34 -24.88 46.51
N GLY A 67 0.45 -24.00 46.97
CA GLY A 67 0.32 -23.59 48.36
C GLY A 67 -0.70 -24.45 49.11
N LYS A 68 -1.22 -23.96 50.24
CA LYS A 68 -2.23 -24.69 51.01
C LYS A 68 -3.58 -24.60 50.30
N LYS A 69 -4.26 -25.75 50.14
CA LYS A 69 -5.69 -25.81 49.79
C LYS A 69 -6.49 -25.77 51.09
N THR A 70 -7.38 -24.78 51.20
CA THR A 70 -8.34 -24.66 52.31
C THR A 70 -9.76 -24.68 51.75
N ALA A 71 -10.76 -24.89 52.60
CA ALA A 71 -12.18 -24.90 52.19
C ALA A 71 -12.65 -23.60 51.51
N LYS A 72 -11.88 -22.50 51.63
CA LYS A 72 -12.22 -21.18 51.07
C LYS A 72 -11.25 -20.70 49.99
N ARG A 73 -10.13 -21.39 49.73
CA ARG A 73 -9.02 -20.81 48.96
C ARG A 73 -8.03 -21.83 48.44
N LEU A 74 -7.58 -21.60 47.21
CA LEU A 74 -6.47 -22.29 46.56
C LEU A 74 -5.27 -21.35 46.46
N GLU A 75 -4.17 -21.71 47.11
CA GLU A 75 -2.99 -20.86 47.16
C GLU A 75 -1.89 -21.34 46.20
N PHE A 76 -1.09 -20.41 45.69
CA PHE A 76 0.17 -20.72 45.04
C PHE A 76 1.25 -19.72 45.48
N LEU A 77 2.49 -20.22 45.52
CA LEU A 77 3.66 -19.45 45.91
C LEU A 77 4.51 -19.16 44.68
N LEU A 78 4.90 -17.90 44.53
CA LEU A 78 5.86 -17.43 43.54
C LEU A 78 7.19 -17.13 44.24
N GLU A 79 8.21 -17.95 43.94
CA GLU A 79 9.57 -17.75 44.44
C GLU A 79 10.38 -16.93 43.42
N THR A 80 10.89 -15.76 43.82
CA THR A 80 11.67 -14.87 42.92
C THR A 80 13.17 -14.91 43.26
N PRO A 81 13.95 -15.87 42.74
CA PRO A 81 15.36 -16.04 43.12
C PRO A 81 16.27 -14.88 42.69
N ASN A 82 15.84 -14.03 41.75
CA ASN A 82 16.63 -12.90 41.21
C ASN A 82 16.24 -11.52 41.78
N ASP A 83 15.28 -11.43 42.70
CA ASP A 83 14.98 -10.17 43.41
C ASP A 83 15.98 -10.06 44.58
N SER A 84 16.74 -8.95 44.65
CA SER A 84 17.78 -8.71 45.66
C SER A 84 17.24 -8.68 47.11
N LEU A 85 15.92 -8.78 47.29
CA LEU A 85 15.22 -8.90 48.56
C LEU A 85 14.63 -10.30 48.85
N ALA A 86 14.88 -11.32 48.01
CA ALA A 86 14.42 -12.70 48.16
C ALA A 86 12.97 -12.83 48.69
N LYS A 87 12.02 -12.16 48.02
CA LYS A 87 10.61 -12.12 48.43
C LYS A 87 9.84 -13.27 47.78
N SER A 88 9.26 -14.17 48.58
CA SER A 88 8.23 -15.07 48.09
C SER A 88 6.87 -14.34 48.10
N TYR A 89 6.14 -14.41 46.98
CA TYR A 89 4.78 -13.88 46.91
C TYR A 89 3.79 -15.01 47.07
N LYS A 90 2.80 -14.81 47.94
CA LYS A 90 1.72 -15.77 48.15
C LYS A 90 0.42 -15.22 47.58
N PHE A 91 -0.14 -15.96 46.64
CA PHE A 91 -1.39 -15.63 45.95
C PHE A 91 -2.47 -16.65 46.27
N GLY A 92 -3.73 -16.24 46.15
CA GLY A 92 -4.90 -17.08 46.37
C GLY A 92 -6.01 -16.82 45.37
N CYS A 93 -6.76 -17.87 45.03
CA CYS A 93 -7.99 -17.80 44.25
C CYS A 93 -9.12 -18.50 45.01
N ASP A 94 -10.34 -18.00 44.83
CA ASP A 94 -11.55 -18.53 45.50
C ASP A 94 -12.16 -19.70 44.71
N GLN A 95 -11.87 -19.79 43.40
CA GLN A 95 -12.40 -20.79 42.48
C GLN A 95 -11.27 -21.61 41.84
N GLU A 96 -11.51 -22.91 41.64
CA GLU A 96 -10.53 -23.84 41.05
C GLU A 96 -10.26 -23.55 39.57
N ASN A 97 -11.27 -23.07 38.82
CA ASN A 97 -11.06 -22.65 37.45
C ASN A 97 -10.14 -21.43 37.35
N GLU A 98 -10.39 -20.38 38.13
CA GLU A 98 -9.54 -19.18 38.16
C GLU A 98 -8.11 -19.51 38.58
N TYR A 99 -7.96 -20.41 39.58
CA TYR A 99 -6.66 -20.91 40.01
C TYR A 99 -5.89 -21.57 38.86
N ASN A 100 -6.52 -22.48 38.13
CA ASN A 100 -5.88 -23.20 37.02
C ASN A 100 -5.53 -22.27 35.86
N GLU A 101 -6.41 -21.33 35.51
CA GLU A 101 -6.15 -20.35 34.47
C GLU A 101 -4.97 -19.42 34.82
N TRP A 102 -4.91 -18.93 36.07
CA TRP A 102 -3.80 -18.10 36.54
C TRP A 102 -2.50 -18.90 36.61
N LYS A 103 -2.55 -20.12 37.14
CA LYS A 103 -1.39 -21.03 37.20
C LYS A 103 -0.83 -21.31 35.82
N SER A 104 -1.69 -21.59 34.83
CA SER A 104 -1.27 -21.84 33.45
C SER A 104 -0.64 -20.60 32.81
N ALA A 105 -1.30 -19.44 32.89
CA ALA A 105 -0.81 -18.20 32.30
C ALA A 105 0.53 -17.76 32.91
N LEU A 106 0.67 -17.92 34.22
CA LEU A 106 1.90 -17.57 34.94
C LEU A 106 3.04 -18.57 34.70
N ALA A 107 2.74 -19.87 34.59
CA ALA A 107 3.72 -20.89 34.24
C ALA A 107 4.25 -20.67 32.81
N GLU A 108 3.37 -20.34 31.87
CA GLU A 108 3.75 -19.97 30.49
C GLU A 108 4.63 -18.71 30.47
N ALA A 109 4.25 -17.69 31.24
CA ALA A 109 5.03 -16.46 31.39
C ALA A 109 6.38 -16.65 32.09
N ALA A 110 6.50 -17.60 33.02
CA ALA A 110 7.75 -17.92 33.70
C ALA A 110 8.68 -18.81 32.88
N ALA A 111 8.11 -19.78 32.17
CA ALA A 111 8.78 -20.61 31.17
C ALA A 111 9.04 -19.85 29.86
N PHE A 112 8.70 -18.56 29.80
CA PHE A 112 9.03 -17.66 28.72
C PHE A 112 10.55 -17.41 28.70
N ASP A 113 11.29 -18.47 28.31
CA ASP A 113 12.58 -18.36 27.67
C ASP A 113 12.34 -17.69 26.34
N ARG A 114 12.29 -16.37 26.44
CA ARG A 114 12.91 -15.46 25.51
C ARG A 114 13.81 -16.20 24.49
N VAL A 115 13.21 -16.58 23.37
CA VAL A 115 13.55 -15.88 22.12
C VAL A 115 13.28 -14.38 22.34
N THR A 116 14.03 -13.75 23.26
CA THR A 116 14.43 -12.39 23.00
C THR A 116 15.63 -12.53 22.14
N VAL A 117 15.41 -12.27 20.86
CA VAL A 117 16.12 -11.12 20.34
C VAL A 117 15.81 -9.97 21.29
N ALA A 118 16.80 -9.49 22.03
CA ALA A 118 16.65 -8.26 22.79
C ALA A 118 16.01 -7.24 21.84
N ILE A 119 14.78 -6.81 22.08
CA ILE A 119 14.31 -5.60 21.42
C ILE A 119 14.94 -4.44 22.19
N ALA A 120 16.27 -4.30 22.04
CA ALA A 120 16.76 -2.98 21.63
C ALA A 120 15.88 -2.56 20.46
N PRO A 121 15.40 -1.31 20.32
CA PRO A 121 14.55 -0.91 19.19
C PRO A 121 15.13 -1.51 17.93
N GLN A 122 14.50 -2.58 17.44
CA GLN A 122 15.15 -3.47 16.49
C GLN A 122 15.25 -2.63 15.23
N ARG A 123 16.49 -2.26 14.88
CA ARG A 123 16.76 -1.40 13.73
C ARG A 123 15.95 -1.95 12.57
N PRO A 124 15.10 -1.13 11.92
CA PRO A 124 14.25 -1.62 10.84
C PRO A 124 15.09 -2.37 9.81
N ASN A 125 14.71 -3.61 9.51
CA ASN A 125 15.40 -4.40 8.49
C ASN A 125 14.88 -3.95 7.13
N ILE A 126 15.65 -3.11 6.44
CA ILE A 126 15.27 -2.63 5.12
C ILE A 126 15.78 -3.62 4.08
N VAL A 127 14.88 -4.09 3.23
CA VAL A 127 15.20 -4.89 2.05
C VAL A 127 14.85 -4.08 0.80
N ALA A 128 15.85 -3.80 -0.04
CA ALA A 128 15.67 -3.01 -1.24
C ALA A 128 15.43 -3.89 -2.47
N LEU A 129 14.28 -3.72 -3.11
CA LEU A 129 13.91 -4.34 -4.39
C LEU A 129 14.17 -3.32 -5.49
N VAL A 130 15.22 -3.54 -6.28
CA VAL A 130 15.66 -2.58 -7.29
C VAL A 130 15.40 -3.10 -8.69
N ASN A 131 14.67 -2.34 -9.50
CA ASN A 131 14.60 -2.62 -10.93
C ASN A 131 15.85 -2.05 -11.62
N GLY A 132 16.84 -2.91 -11.90
CA GLY A 132 18.10 -2.50 -12.54
C GLY A 132 17.95 -1.77 -13.88
N LYS A 133 16.86 -2.04 -14.62
CA LYS A 133 16.57 -1.40 -15.92
C LYS A 133 15.91 -0.02 -15.82
N SER A 134 15.38 0.35 -14.65
CA SER A 134 14.67 1.62 -14.45
C SER A 134 15.57 2.86 -14.48
N GLY A 135 14.97 4.01 -14.78
CA GLY A 135 15.64 5.32 -14.74
C GLY A 135 16.76 5.53 -15.74
N GLY A 136 16.69 4.89 -16.91
CA GLY A 136 17.76 4.98 -17.92
C GLY A 136 19.05 4.27 -17.47
N LYS A 137 18.92 3.09 -16.84
CA LYS A 137 20.00 2.30 -16.24
C LYS A 137 20.63 2.91 -14.96
N GLN A 138 19.93 3.84 -14.31
CA GLN A 138 20.33 4.31 -12.97
C GLN A 138 20.16 3.23 -11.90
N GLY A 139 19.24 2.27 -12.10
CA GLY A 139 19.01 1.15 -11.18
C GLY A 139 20.28 0.35 -10.84
N THR A 140 21.09 -0.01 -11.85
CA THR A 140 22.35 -0.73 -11.64
C THR A 140 23.34 0.04 -10.75
N LYS A 141 23.50 1.35 -10.98
CA LYS A 141 24.38 2.19 -10.15
C LYS A 141 23.83 2.35 -8.72
N LEU A 142 22.51 2.31 -8.58
CA LEU A 142 21.83 2.49 -7.31
C LEU A 142 21.97 1.24 -6.43
N ILE A 143 21.96 0.04 -7.02
CA ILE A 143 22.20 -1.22 -6.31
C ILE A 143 23.52 -1.14 -5.52
N GLU A 144 24.62 -0.78 -6.19
CA GLU A 144 25.93 -0.64 -5.55
C GLU A 144 25.94 0.41 -4.42
N LYS A 145 25.17 1.49 -4.56
CA LYS A 145 25.05 2.51 -3.51
C LYS A 145 24.26 2.00 -2.30
N ILE A 146 23.18 1.27 -2.52
CA ILE A 146 22.34 0.74 -1.44
C ILE A 146 23.11 -0.39 -0.71
N LYS A 147 23.79 -1.27 -1.44
CA LYS A 147 24.61 -2.36 -0.87
C LYS A 147 25.64 -1.87 0.13
N LYS A 148 26.26 -0.72 -0.12
CA LYS A 148 27.19 -0.08 0.85
C LYS A 148 26.57 0.26 2.21
N HIS A 149 25.24 0.34 2.30
CA HIS A 149 24.52 0.69 3.52
C HIS A 149 23.76 -0.50 4.12
N LEU A 150 23.18 -1.36 3.29
CA LEU A 150 22.33 -2.48 3.72
C LEU A 150 23.02 -3.86 3.64
N GLY A 151 24.17 -3.96 2.97
CA GLY A 151 24.80 -5.23 2.63
C GLY A 151 24.19 -5.91 1.40
N ASP A 152 24.87 -6.92 0.87
CA ASP A 152 24.44 -7.64 -0.35
C ASP A 152 23.13 -8.42 -0.14
N ALA A 153 22.95 -9.01 1.04
CA ALA A 153 21.78 -9.84 1.35
C ALA A 153 20.45 -9.07 1.27
N ASN A 154 20.47 -7.76 1.57
CA ASN A 154 19.28 -6.92 1.65
C ASN A 154 19.04 -6.08 0.38
N VAL A 155 19.73 -6.36 -0.73
CA VAL A 155 19.55 -5.65 -1.99
C VAL A 155 19.36 -6.63 -3.12
N VAL A 156 18.15 -6.67 -3.66
CA VAL A 156 17.76 -7.61 -4.71
C VAL A 156 17.49 -6.85 -6.01
N ASP A 157 18.24 -7.18 -7.07
CA ASP A 157 17.87 -6.75 -8.42
C ASP A 157 16.78 -7.67 -8.96
N ILE A 158 15.54 -7.20 -8.92
CA ILE A 158 14.36 -7.98 -9.33
C ILE A 158 14.37 -8.35 -10.81
N MET A 159 15.20 -7.69 -11.63
CA MET A 159 15.38 -8.04 -13.04
C MET A 159 16.43 -9.14 -13.24
N SER A 160 17.30 -9.36 -12.25
CA SER A 160 18.42 -10.31 -12.30
C SER A 160 18.10 -11.71 -11.78
N LEU A 161 16.94 -11.90 -11.14
CA LEU A 161 16.48 -13.18 -10.57
C LEU A 161 16.19 -14.28 -11.62
N ALA A 162 16.75 -14.16 -12.82
CA ALA A 162 16.85 -15.23 -13.79
C ALA A 162 17.98 -16.25 -13.45
N GLU A 163 18.80 -16.01 -12.43
CA GLU A 163 19.96 -16.86 -12.14
C GLU A 163 19.72 -17.82 -10.97
N ALA A 164 20.18 -19.06 -11.17
CA ALA A 164 20.18 -20.23 -10.27
C ALA A 164 18.90 -21.09 -10.18
N GLY A 165 18.28 -21.44 -11.32
CA GLY A 165 17.57 -22.74 -11.48
C GLY A 165 16.37 -23.04 -10.56
N LYS A 166 15.93 -22.09 -9.73
CA LYS A 166 14.85 -22.26 -8.73
C LYS A 166 13.50 -21.66 -9.16
N GLY A 167 13.43 -21.05 -10.34
CA GLY A 167 12.17 -20.61 -10.95
C GLY A 167 11.49 -19.38 -10.33
N ILE A 168 12.05 -18.78 -9.26
CA ILE A 168 11.42 -17.64 -8.60
C ILE A 168 11.97 -16.32 -9.16
N LYS A 169 11.21 -15.69 -10.06
CA LYS A 169 11.58 -14.44 -10.75
C LYS A 169 10.89 -13.23 -10.12
N GLY A 170 11.51 -12.05 -10.21
CA GLY A 170 10.86 -10.78 -9.88
C GLY A 170 10.65 -10.49 -8.38
N PRO A 171 9.80 -9.50 -8.03
CA PRO A 171 9.48 -9.14 -6.67
C PRO A 171 9.01 -10.33 -5.83
N PHE A 172 8.20 -11.24 -6.37
CA PHE A 172 7.75 -12.43 -5.63
C PHE A 172 8.90 -13.20 -4.99
N GLY A 173 10.00 -13.43 -5.74
CA GLY A 173 11.18 -14.12 -5.21
C GLY A 173 11.89 -13.35 -4.12
N ALA A 174 12.11 -12.05 -4.34
CA ALA A 174 12.71 -11.18 -3.33
C ALA A 174 11.87 -11.14 -2.04
N LEU A 175 10.56 -10.97 -2.17
CA LEU A 175 9.63 -10.94 -1.04
C LEU A 175 9.60 -12.28 -0.30
N SER A 176 9.58 -13.40 -1.02
CA SER A 176 9.58 -14.75 -0.44
C SER A 176 10.85 -15.03 0.37
N MET A 177 12.02 -14.62 -0.14
CA MET A 177 13.30 -14.80 0.55
C MET A 177 13.36 -14.07 1.90
N HIS A 178 12.69 -12.91 1.99
CA HIS A 178 12.72 -12.03 3.16
C HIS A 178 11.42 -12.06 3.98
N ALA A 179 10.53 -13.01 3.70
CA ALA A 179 9.21 -13.07 4.32
C ALA A 179 9.27 -13.33 5.84
N ASN A 180 10.32 -14.04 6.29
CA ASN A 180 10.54 -14.45 7.68
C ASN A 180 11.65 -13.67 8.40
N ASP A 181 12.13 -12.58 7.83
CA ASP A 181 13.20 -11.75 8.41
C ASP A 181 12.79 -11.01 9.69
N GLY A 182 11.52 -11.13 10.07
CA GLY A 182 10.97 -10.60 11.32
C GLY A 182 9.95 -9.48 11.12
N PRO A 183 9.28 -9.06 12.21
CA PRO A 183 8.14 -8.15 12.17
C PRO A 183 8.50 -6.70 11.80
N ASN A 184 9.79 -6.33 11.87
CA ASN A 184 10.29 -5.00 11.55
C ASN A 184 10.87 -4.88 10.12
N THR A 185 10.67 -5.91 9.29
CA THR A 185 11.06 -5.85 7.88
C THR A 185 10.26 -4.79 7.13
N ARG A 186 10.95 -4.04 6.28
CA ARG A 186 10.39 -2.96 5.45
C ARG A 186 10.98 -3.10 4.06
N PHE A 187 10.14 -2.95 3.03
CA PHE A 187 10.62 -3.04 1.66
C PHE A 187 10.81 -1.65 1.07
N LEU A 188 11.95 -1.42 0.41
CA LEU A 188 12.20 -0.24 -0.41
C LEU A 188 12.17 -0.63 -1.88
N VAL A 189 11.14 -0.21 -2.62
CA VAL A 189 11.00 -0.50 -4.04
C VAL A 189 11.57 0.64 -4.86
N CYS A 190 12.62 0.37 -5.62
CA CYS A 190 13.30 1.33 -6.48
C CYS A 190 12.91 1.12 -7.94
N GLY A 191 12.00 1.95 -8.46
CA GLY A 191 11.41 1.76 -9.80
C GLY A 191 10.44 2.86 -10.20
N GLY A 192 9.76 2.69 -11.35
CA GLY A 192 8.59 3.51 -11.71
C GLY A 192 7.29 2.91 -11.16
N ASP A 193 6.14 3.54 -11.47
CA ASP A 193 4.82 3.10 -11.00
C ASP A 193 4.54 1.62 -11.32
N GLY A 194 4.86 1.14 -12.53
CA GLY A 194 4.70 -0.27 -12.90
C GLY A 194 5.54 -1.24 -12.07
N THR A 195 6.75 -0.86 -11.61
CA THR A 195 7.55 -1.70 -10.71
C THR A 195 6.90 -1.80 -9.34
N VAL A 196 6.34 -0.69 -8.84
CA VAL A 196 5.65 -0.67 -7.54
C VAL A 196 4.36 -1.49 -7.62
N GLY A 197 3.56 -1.29 -8.66
CA GLY A 197 2.37 -2.09 -8.93
C GLY A 197 2.66 -3.59 -9.01
N TRP A 198 3.71 -3.99 -9.76
CA TRP A 198 4.13 -5.40 -9.83
C TRP A 198 4.51 -5.95 -8.44
N THR A 199 5.25 -5.18 -7.65
CA THR A 199 5.64 -5.59 -6.28
C THR A 199 4.42 -5.76 -5.38
N LEU A 200 3.44 -4.86 -5.46
CA LEU A 200 2.19 -4.95 -4.69
C LEU A 200 1.36 -6.18 -5.07
N GLN A 201 1.30 -6.51 -6.36
CA GLN A 201 0.61 -7.73 -6.83
C GLN A 201 1.31 -8.99 -6.33
N ASP A 202 2.64 -9.05 -6.38
CA ASP A 202 3.38 -10.22 -5.90
C ASP A 202 3.36 -10.35 -4.37
N MET A 203 3.40 -9.23 -3.64
CA MET A 203 3.22 -9.21 -2.19
C MET A 203 1.83 -9.73 -1.80
N GLU A 204 0.79 -9.34 -2.54
CA GLU A 204 -0.56 -9.82 -2.28
C GLU A 204 -0.68 -11.35 -2.40
N LYS A 205 -0.06 -11.96 -3.41
CA LYS A 205 -0.04 -13.43 -3.55
C LYS A 205 0.55 -14.09 -2.30
N LEU A 206 1.61 -13.52 -1.74
CA LEU A 206 2.24 -14.01 -0.52
C LEU A 206 1.39 -13.77 0.72
N ILE A 207 0.65 -12.65 0.79
CA ILE A 207 -0.30 -12.39 1.86
C ILE A 207 -1.41 -13.45 1.83
N GLN A 208 -1.98 -13.71 0.65
CA GLN A 208 -3.05 -14.69 0.46
C GLN A 208 -2.60 -16.12 0.79
N SER A 209 -1.34 -16.47 0.52
CA SER A 209 -0.77 -17.77 0.89
C SER A 209 -0.30 -17.85 2.35
N GLY A 210 -0.50 -16.80 3.15
CA GLY A 210 -0.01 -16.72 4.54
C GLY A 210 1.51 -16.62 4.67
N GLY A 211 2.22 -16.34 3.58
CA GLY A 211 3.68 -16.24 3.54
C GLY A 211 4.21 -14.93 4.13
N ILE A 212 3.44 -13.83 4.10
CA ILE A 212 3.87 -12.52 4.61
C ILE A 212 2.71 -11.75 5.23
N ASN A 213 2.99 -10.86 6.19
CA ASN A 213 1.98 -10.03 6.85
C ASN A 213 1.49 -8.89 5.93
N ALA A 214 0.18 -8.68 5.85
CA ALA A 214 -0.47 -7.64 5.05
C ALA A 214 -0.12 -6.20 5.44
N ASP A 215 0.34 -5.99 6.68
CA ASP A 215 0.72 -4.68 7.19
C ASP A 215 2.18 -4.32 6.94
N ILE A 216 2.97 -5.13 6.23
CA ILE A 216 4.35 -4.76 5.90
C ILE A 216 4.33 -3.55 4.95
N PRO A 217 4.92 -2.41 5.35
CA PRO A 217 4.90 -1.22 4.53
C PRO A 217 5.95 -1.27 3.41
N ILE A 218 5.58 -0.74 2.25
CA ILE A 218 6.49 -0.53 1.12
C ILE A 218 6.81 0.97 0.96
N ALA A 219 8.10 1.30 1.04
CA ALA A 219 8.62 2.60 0.65
C ALA A 219 8.97 2.62 -0.84
N VAL A 220 8.84 3.79 -1.48
CA VAL A 220 9.09 3.95 -2.92
C VAL A 220 10.27 4.89 -3.14
N LEU A 221 11.26 4.45 -3.92
CA LEU A 221 12.28 5.30 -4.51
C LEU A 221 12.01 5.47 -6.01
N PRO A 222 11.47 6.63 -6.44
CA PRO A 222 11.00 6.80 -7.81
C PRO A 222 12.16 6.89 -8.81
N LEU A 223 12.24 5.93 -9.73
CA LEU A 223 13.21 5.90 -10.85
C LEU A 223 12.54 6.14 -12.22
N GLY A 224 11.22 6.18 -12.29
CA GLY A 224 10.47 6.39 -13.53
C GLY A 224 10.38 7.85 -13.98
N THR A 225 9.53 8.13 -14.96
CA THR A 225 9.25 9.50 -15.44
C THR A 225 7.99 10.09 -14.79
N GLY A 226 6.90 9.32 -14.74
CA GLY A 226 5.62 9.73 -14.14
C GLY A 226 5.74 9.81 -12.63
N ASN A 227 5.91 8.65 -12.00
CA ASN A 227 6.06 8.44 -10.55
C ASN A 227 4.87 9.01 -9.77
N ASP A 228 3.65 8.80 -10.26
CA ASP A 228 2.44 9.35 -9.70
C ASP A 228 2.16 8.81 -8.28
N MET A 229 2.43 7.52 -8.04
CA MET A 229 2.33 6.94 -6.71
C MET A 229 3.35 7.58 -5.75
N ALA A 230 4.60 7.74 -6.18
CA ALA A 230 5.64 8.35 -5.35
C ALA A 230 5.39 9.84 -5.05
N ARG A 231 4.74 10.56 -5.99
CA ARG A 231 4.31 11.95 -5.76
C ARG A 231 3.20 12.02 -4.72
N THR A 232 2.24 11.11 -4.79
CA THR A 232 1.16 10.97 -3.81
C THR A 232 1.70 10.68 -2.42
N LEU A 233 2.67 9.77 -2.31
CA LEU A 233 3.38 9.44 -1.07
C LEU A 233 4.44 10.48 -0.64
N ARG A 234 4.55 11.60 -1.37
CA ARG A 234 5.54 12.66 -1.10
C ARG A 234 7.01 12.21 -1.15
N CYS A 235 7.29 11.05 -1.73
CA CYS A 235 8.64 10.55 -2.02
C CYS A 235 9.33 11.36 -3.13
N GLY A 236 8.55 12.12 -3.91
CA GLY A 236 9.02 13.05 -4.92
C GLY A 236 8.85 12.56 -6.37
N GLY A 237 9.26 13.39 -7.32
CA GLY A 237 9.07 13.15 -8.75
C GLY A 237 10.12 12.25 -9.42
N GLY A 238 11.12 11.80 -8.67
CA GLY A 238 12.14 10.85 -9.11
C GLY A 238 13.56 11.21 -8.66
N TYR A 239 14.39 10.18 -8.51
CA TYR A 239 15.75 10.23 -7.98
C TYR A 239 16.69 11.02 -8.91
N SER A 240 17.44 11.95 -8.32
CA SER A 240 18.40 12.84 -8.97
C SER A 240 19.78 12.79 -8.31
N GLY A 241 20.09 11.74 -7.55
CA GLY A 241 21.38 11.57 -6.90
C GLY A 241 21.40 11.93 -5.42
N GLU A 242 20.24 12.01 -4.77
CA GLU A 242 20.11 12.30 -3.34
C GLU A 242 20.88 11.27 -2.49
N LYS A 243 21.26 11.69 -1.27
CA LYS A 243 22.00 10.86 -0.33
C LYS A 243 21.14 9.65 0.07
N MET A 244 21.76 8.47 0.16
CA MET A 244 21.04 7.22 0.45
C MET A 244 20.54 7.16 1.89
N LEU A 245 21.33 7.62 2.86
CA LEU A 245 20.98 7.49 4.28
C LEU A 245 19.62 8.15 4.62
N PRO A 246 19.29 9.38 4.17
CA PRO A 246 17.94 9.94 4.34
C PRO A 246 16.83 9.10 3.70
N ILE A 247 17.06 8.53 2.52
CA ILE A 247 16.07 7.68 1.83
C ILE A 247 15.82 6.40 2.65
N LEU A 248 16.89 5.77 3.14
CA LEU A 248 16.81 4.57 3.97
C LEU A 248 16.14 4.87 5.31
N MET A 249 16.48 5.99 5.95
CA MET A 249 15.81 6.42 7.18
C MET A 249 14.31 6.62 6.97
N LYS A 250 13.90 7.26 5.86
CA LYS A 250 12.49 7.38 5.50
C LYS A 250 11.83 6.01 5.32
N ALA A 251 12.48 5.06 4.66
CA ALA A 251 11.95 3.71 4.52
C ALA A 251 11.83 2.96 5.86
N ALA A 252 12.73 3.25 6.81
CA ALA A 252 12.74 2.67 8.14
C ALA A 252 11.64 3.22 9.07
N VAL A 253 11.46 4.54 9.11
CA VAL A 253 10.66 5.24 10.14
C VAL A 253 9.50 6.06 9.59
N GLY A 254 9.33 6.11 8.27
CA GLY A 254 8.27 6.90 7.65
C GLY A 254 6.87 6.40 8.03
N GLU A 255 5.91 7.31 7.93
CA GLU A 255 4.53 7.05 8.33
C GLU A 255 3.89 6.03 7.39
N ARG A 256 3.06 5.16 7.98
CA ARG A 256 2.30 4.18 7.23
C ARG A 256 1.09 4.87 6.61
N LYS A 257 0.96 4.77 5.29
CA LYS A 257 -0.20 5.26 4.55
C LYS A 257 -0.89 4.09 3.87
N LYS A 258 -2.21 4.01 4.03
CA LYS A 258 -3.03 3.00 3.35
C LYS A 258 -3.33 3.46 1.92
N LEU A 259 -3.36 2.51 1.00
CA LEU A 259 -3.71 2.71 -0.40
C LEU A 259 -4.73 1.65 -0.82
N ASP A 260 -5.94 2.08 -1.16
CA ASP A 260 -6.94 1.26 -1.81
C ASP A 260 -6.46 0.85 -3.18
N ARG A 261 -6.69 -0.41 -3.51
CA ARG A 261 -6.37 -1.01 -4.79
C ARG A 261 -7.65 -1.56 -5.38
N TRP A 262 -7.73 -1.45 -6.70
CA TRP A 262 -8.98 -1.62 -7.43
C TRP A 262 -8.83 -2.70 -8.48
N LYS A 263 -9.84 -3.54 -8.62
CA LYS A 263 -9.93 -4.53 -9.70
C LYS A 263 -10.66 -3.87 -10.86
N VAL A 264 -10.07 -3.96 -12.04
CA VAL A 264 -10.63 -3.47 -13.31
C VAL A 264 -10.93 -4.68 -14.18
N CYS A 265 -12.20 -5.03 -14.33
CA CYS A 265 -12.67 -6.09 -15.21
C CYS A 265 -13.09 -5.49 -16.55
N VAL A 266 -12.40 -5.87 -17.62
CA VAL A 266 -12.72 -5.45 -18.98
C VAL A 266 -13.34 -6.62 -19.71
N THR A 267 -14.55 -6.42 -20.23
CA THR A 267 -15.26 -7.36 -21.08
C THR A 267 -15.46 -6.71 -22.45
N ALA A 268 -14.95 -7.31 -23.52
CA ALA A 268 -15.17 -6.86 -24.88
C ALA A 268 -15.95 -7.92 -25.65
N GLU A 269 -17.04 -7.52 -26.30
CA GLU A 269 -17.82 -8.42 -27.15
C GLU A 269 -16.99 -8.80 -28.39
N SER A 270 -16.95 -10.09 -28.71
CA SER A 270 -16.38 -10.60 -29.95
C SER A 270 -17.53 -10.93 -30.90
N GLY A 271 -17.52 -10.36 -32.10
CA GLY A 271 -18.63 -10.49 -33.05
C GLY A 271 -18.97 -11.93 -33.47
N GLU A 272 -18.08 -12.90 -33.26
CA GLU A 272 -18.27 -14.30 -33.67
C GLU A 272 -17.80 -15.33 -32.61
N GLY A 273 -17.63 -14.93 -31.33
CA GLY A 273 -17.14 -15.84 -30.28
C GLY A 273 -17.40 -15.40 -28.85
N GLU A 274 -16.82 -16.14 -27.90
CA GLU A 274 -16.93 -15.80 -26.47
C GLU A 274 -16.36 -14.39 -26.19
N PRO A 275 -16.99 -13.61 -25.29
CA PRO A 275 -16.48 -12.30 -24.90
C PRO A 275 -15.06 -12.39 -24.37
N PHE A 276 -14.20 -11.47 -24.81
CA PHE A 276 -12.87 -11.32 -24.23
C PHE A 276 -13.00 -10.72 -22.83
N VAL A 277 -12.43 -11.40 -21.83
CA VAL A 277 -12.37 -10.89 -20.45
C VAL A 277 -10.91 -10.76 -20.00
N ARG A 278 -10.55 -9.59 -19.48
CA ARG A 278 -9.24 -9.35 -18.86
C ARG A 278 -9.38 -8.54 -17.58
N GLU A 279 -8.63 -8.95 -16.57
CA GLU A 279 -8.60 -8.29 -15.27
C GLU A 279 -7.28 -7.56 -15.06
N PHE A 280 -7.35 -6.35 -14.49
CA PHE A 280 -6.19 -5.59 -14.05
C PHE A 280 -6.34 -5.22 -12.58
N LEU A 281 -5.20 -5.03 -11.93
CA LEU A 281 -5.12 -4.44 -10.60
C LEU A 281 -4.58 -3.03 -10.74
N MET A 282 -5.44 -2.07 -10.44
CA MET A 282 -5.21 -0.64 -10.57
C MET A 282 -4.88 -0.04 -9.21
N CYS A 283 -3.78 0.71 -9.15
CA CYS A 283 -3.33 1.45 -7.98
C CYS A 283 -3.50 2.96 -8.15
N ASN A 284 -3.46 3.47 -9.37
CA ASN A 284 -3.42 4.91 -9.64
C ASN A 284 -4.71 5.39 -10.32
N TYR A 285 -4.98 4.91 -11.54
CA TYR A 285 -6.09 5.40 -12.34
C TYR A 285 -6.37 4.55 -13.58
N PHE A 286 -7.62 4.63 -14.04
CA PHE A 286 -8.09 4.15 -15.33
C PHE A 286 -8.54 5.35 -16.16
N SER A 287 -8.39 5.28 -17.47
CA SER A 287 -9.10 6.23 -18.34
C SER A 287 -9.41 5.68 -19.72
N ILE A 288 -10.42 6.26 -20.35
CA ILE A 288 -10.83 5.96 -21.73
C ILE A 288 -11.00 7.25 -22.53
N GLY A 289 -10.53 7.20 -23.77
CA GLY A 289 -10.64 8.29 -24.72
C GLY A 289 -9.32 8.98 -24.98
N TRP A 290 -9.36 10.29 -25.18
CA TRP A 290 -8.27 11.00 -25.84
C TRP A 290 -6.94 10.96 -25.07
N ASP A 291 -6.95 11.04 -23.75
CA ASP A 291 -5.74 10.96 -22.91
C ASP A 291 -5.08 9.56 -22.98
N ALA A 292 -5.87 8.49 -23.09
CA ALA A 292 -5.35 7.15 -23.34
C ALA A 292 -4.72 7.01 -24.74
N VAL A 293 -5.23 7.75 -25.74
CA VAL A 293 -4.61 7.81 -27.08
C VAL A 293 -3.22 8.48 -27.00
N VAL A 294 -3.07 9.53 -26.19
CA VAL A 294 -1.77 10.15 -25.90
C VAL A 294 -0.83 9.17 -25.21
N ALA A 295 -1.32 8.47 -24.18
CA ALA A 295 -0.56 7.44 -23.47
C ALA A 295 -0.05 6.35 -24.44
N ARG A 296 -0.91 5.89 -25.36
CA ARG A 296 -0.53 4.94 -26.42
C ARG A 296 0.55 5.50 -27.34
N GLY A 297 0.39 6.72 -27.85
CA GLY A 297 1.38 7.36 -28.73
C GLY A 297 2.75 7.48 -28.06
N PHE A 298 2.77 7.92 -26.80
CA PHE A 298 3.98 7.99 -25.98
C PHE A 298 4.61 6.60 -25.79
N HIS A 299 3.82 5.59 -25.39
CA HIS A 299 4.30 4.24 -25.11
C HIS A 299 4.89 3.59 -26.37
N VAL A 300 4.17 3.61 -27.51
CA VAL A 300 4.66 3.07 -28.79
C VAL A 300 5.98 3.72 -29.20
N LYS A 301 6.09 5.04 -29.10
CA LYS A 301 7.34 5.75 -29.44
C LYS A 301 8.48 5.38 -28.49
N ARG A 302 8.18 5.17 -27.20
CA ARG A 302 9.15 4.73 -26.19
C ARG A 302 9.70 3.34 -26.48
N GLU A 303 8.85 2.41 -26.88
CA GLU A 303 9.27 1.04 -27.24
C GLU A 303 10.07 1.01 -28.54
N LEU A 304 9.63 1.74 -29.57
CA LEU A 304 10.31 1.78 -30.87
C LEU A 304 11.62 2.58 -30.84
N SER A 305 11.81 3.49 -29.87
CA SER A 305 12.95 4.40 -29.84
C SER A 305 13.44 4.68 -28.41
N PRO A 306 13.82 3.65 -27.63
CA PRO A 306 14.12 3.79 -26.20
C PRO A 306 15.27 4.76 -25.89
N ASN A 307 16.19 4.94 -26.84
CA ASN A 307 17.30 5.88 -26.70
C ASN A 307 16.84 7.35 -26.56
N LEU A 308 15.68 7.71 -27.10
CA LEU A 308 15.10 9.06 -26.98
C LEU A 308 14.43 9.30 -25.61
N PHE A 309 14.24 8.25 -24.80
CA PHE A 309 13.47 8.30 -23.56
C PHE A 309 14.31 8.22 -22.28
N LYS A 310 15.61 8.51 -22.38
CA LYS A 310 16.55 8.43 -21.24
C LYS A 310 16.42 9.58 -20.25
N ASN A 311 15.87 10.72 -20.67
CA ASN A 311 15.79 11.93 -19.86
C ASN A 311 14.34 12.23 -19.47
N ARG A 312 14.06 12.35 -18.16
CA ARG A 312 12.72 12.60 -17.64
C ARG A 312 12.08 13.89 -18.15
N ILE A 313 12.85 14.98 -18.33
CA ILE A 313 12.34 16.25 -18.86
C ILE A 313 11.91 16.06 -20.31
N ILE A 314 12.77 15.43 -21.12
CA ILE A 314 12.47 15.13 -22.53
C ILE A 314 11.24 14.21 -22.63
N ASN A 315 11.11 13.23 -21.74
CA ASN A 315 9.94 12.36 -21.69
C ASN A 315 8.65 13.13 -21.39
N LYS A 316 8.69 14.10 -20.47
CA LYS A 316 7.53 14.97 -20.22
C LYS A 316 7.20 15.83 -21.46
N LEU A 317 8.21 16.31 -22.19
CA LEU A 317 8.00 17.02 -23.45
C LEU A 317 7.41 16.13 -24.55
N TRP A 318 7.79 14.84 -24.61
CA TRP A 318 7.12 13.90 -25.51
C TRP A 318 5.63 13.76 -25.20
N TYR A 319 5.25 13.68 -23.92
CA TYR A 319 3.84 13.64 -23.53
C TYR A 319 3.09 14.90 -23.98
N LEU A 320 3.72 16.08 -23.84
CA LEU A 320 3.19 17.35 -24.34
C LEU A 320 3.07 17.35 -25.87
N TYR A 321 4.09 16.88 -26.58
CA TYR A 321 4.11 16.78 -28.04
C TYR A 321 2.97 15.89 -28.55
N PHE A 322 2.79 14.70 -27.95
CA PHE A 322 1.68 13.81 -28.30
C PHE A 322 0.34 14.42 -27.93
N SER A 323 0.27 15.18 -26.83
CA SER A 323 -0.94 15.91 -26.47
C SER A 323 -1.32 16.94 -27.53
N PHE A 324 -0.37 17.70 -28.09
CA PHE A 324 -0.68 18.71 -29.10
C PHE A 324 -0.57 18.22 -30.55
N GLY A 325 -0.14 16.97 -30.77
CA GLY A 325 -0.04 16.36 -32.09
C GLY A 325 -1.41 15.94 -32.64
N ASN A 326 -1.50 15.84 -33.97
CA ASN A 326 -2.68 15.29 -34.68
C ASN A 326 -2.79 13.77 -34.47
N LEU A 327 -3.00 13.32 -33.23
CA LEU A 327 -3.29 11.92 -32.94
C LEU A 327 -4.68 11.57 -33.47
N VAL A 328 -4.74 10.52 -34.28
CA VAL A 328 -5.94 10.04 -34.96
C VAL A 328 -6.94 9.49 -33.94
N GLY A 329 -8.17 10.02 -33.95
CA GLY A 329 -9.31 9.45 -33.22
C GLY A 329 -10.24 10.50 -32.65
N ASN A 330 -11.33 10.83 -33.36
CA ASN A 330 -12.39 11.73 -32.87
C ASN A 330 -13.36 10.97 -31.94
N PHE A 331 -12.86 10.25 -30.94
CA PHE A 331 -13.74 9.66 -29.93
C PHE A 331 -14.22 10.75 -28.97
N ASP A 332 -15.52 10.80 -28.75
CA ASP A 332 -16.17 11.77 -27.86
C ASP A 332 -16.84 11.00 -26.73
N ALA A 333 -16.18 10.95 -25.56
CA ALA A 333 -16.66 10.19 -24.42
C ALA A 333 -18.06 10.63 -23.98
N SER A 334 -18.40 11.92 -24.10
CA SER A 334 -19.75 12.42 -23.75
C SER A 334 -20.87 11.86 -24.63
N LYS A 335 -20.54 11.28 -25.78
CA LYS A 335 -21.50 10.63 -26.69
C LYS A 335 -21.36 9.12 -26.64
N GLY A 336 -20.12 8.62 -26.74
CA GLY A 336 -19.79 7.22 -26.95
C GLY A 336 -19.55 6.40 -25.69
N VAL A 337 -19.69 6.98 -24.51
CA VAL A 337 -19.57 6.29 -23.22
C VAL A 337 -20.86 6.42 -22.41
N GLU A 338 -21.27 5.31 -21.80
CA GLU A 338 -22.20 5.26 -20.69
C GLU A 338 -21.43 5.08 -19.40
N LEU A 339 -21.78 5.90 -18.41
CA LEU A 339 -21.15 5.87 -17.09
C LEU A 339 -22.22 5.53 -16.06
N GLU A 340 -21.91 4.57 -15.21
CA GLU A 340 -22.71 4.20 -14.05
C GLU A 340 -21.80 4.21 -12.82
N VAL A 341 -22.28 4.79 -11.72
CA VAL A 341 -21.56 4.87 -10.44
C VAL A 341 -22.51 4.39 -9.36
N ASP A 342 -22.08 3.39 -8.60
CA ASP A 342 -22.86 2.74 -7.54
C ASP A 342 -24.27 2.31 -7.99
N GLY A 343 -24.36 1.70 -9.19
CA GLY A 343 -25.62 1.23 -9.76
C GLY A 343 -26.48 2.33 -10.39
N LYS A 344 -26.04 3.59 -10.40
CA LYS A 344 -26.82 4.73 -10.90
C LYS A 344 -26.19 5.31 -12.17
N PRO A 345 -26.98 5.54 -13.23
CA PRO A 345 -26.47 6.20 -14.43
C PRO A 345 -26.03 7.64 -14.11
N VAL A 346 -24.85 8.01 -14.58
CA VAL A 346 -24.27 9.34 -14.39
C VAL A 346 -24.11 10.00 -15.77
N GLN A 347 -24.65 11.21 -15.90
CA GLN A 347 -24.56 11.96 -17.14
C GLN A 347 -23.16 12.58 -17.31
N ILE A 348 -22.47 12.22 -18.39
CA ILE A 348 -21.23 12.87 -18.78
C ILE A 348 -21.56 14.24 -19.41
N PRO A 349 -20.96 15.35 -18.93
CA PRO A 349 -21.17 16.67 -19.53
C PRO A 349 -20.84 16.70 -21.02
N LYS A 350 -21.65 17.43 -21.81
CA LYS A 350 -21.47 17.53 -23.27
C LYS A 350 -20.07 18.03 -23.63
N GLY A 351 -19.45 17.39 -24.62
CA GLY A 351 -18.16 17.79 -25.19
C GLY A 351 -16.93 17.21 -24.48
N ILE A 352 -17.11 16.47 -23.38
CA ILE A 352 -16.02 15.73 -22.72
C ILE A 352 -15.49 14.63 -23.66
N LYS A 353 -14.18 14.63 -23.90
CA LYS A 353 -13.49 13.71 -24.83
C LYS A 353 -12.79 12.53 -24.15
N SER A 354 -12.59 12.62 -22.85
CA SER A 354 -12.03 11.54 -22.04
C SER A 354 -12.69 11.52 -20.68
N VAL A 355 -12.82 10.32 -20.14
CA VAL A 355 -13.22 10.06 -18.75
C VAL A 355 -12.08 9.34 -18.07
N ALA A 356 -11.68 9.83 -16.90
CA ALA A 356 -10.72 9.20 -16.03
C ALA A 356 -11.37 8.86 -14.69
N VAL A 357 -11.02 7.70 -14.16
CA VAL A 357 -11.39 7.19 -12.85
C VAL A 357 -10.10 7.11 -12.05
N ILE A 358 -9.94 7.97 -11.05
CA ILE A 358 -8.68 8.16 -10.33
C ILE A 358 -8.83 7.71 -8.86
N ASN A 359 -7.76 7.08 -8.34
CA ASN A 359 -7.62 6.63 -6.96
C ASN A 359 -6.59 7.46 -6.18
N ILE A 360 -5.67 8.13 -6.89
CA ILE A 360 -4.64 8.97 -6.28
C ILE A 360 -4.70 10.39 -6.85
N PRO A 361 -4.32 11.42 -6.05
CA PRO A 361 -4.29 12.82 -6.48
C PRO A 361 -3.05 13.14 -7.35
N SER A 362 -2.70 12.25 -8.28
CA SER A 362 -1.59 12.42 -9.21
C SER A 362 -1.86 11.66 -10.50
N PHE A 363 -1.83 12.37 -11.63
CA PHE A 363 -2.10 11.81 -12.95
C PHE A 363 -1.01 12.22 -13.94
N SER A 364 -0.55 11.27 -14.76
CA SER A 364 0.38 11.50 -15.87
C SER A 364 1.62 12.34 -15.50
N GLY A 365 2.26 12.00 -14.38
CA GLY A 365 3.47 12.64 -13.91
C GLY A 365 3.28 13.89 -13.05
N GLY A 366 2.19 13.93 -12.28
CA GLY A 366 1.96 14.92 -11.22
C GLY A 366 0.82 15.92 -11.44
N ALA A 367 -0.03 15.72 -12.45
CA ALA A 367 -1.21 16.56 -12.64
C ALA A 367 -2.26 16.23 -11.58
N ASP A 368 -2.87 17.26 -10.99
CA ASP A 368 -3.99 17.12 -10.08
C ASP A 368 -5.28 17.36 -10.88
N LEU A 369 -5.93 16.27 -11.33
CA LEU A 369 -7.15 16.38 -12.12
C LEU A 369 -8.32 16.88 -11.28
N TRP A 370 -8.39 16.49 -10.01
CA TRP A 370 -9.52 16.81 -9.13
C TRP A 370 -9.47 18.25 -8.64
N GLY A 371 -8.27 18.74 -8.29
CA GLY A 371 -8.04 20.05 -7.71
C GLY A 371 -8.54 20.21 -6.29
N LYS A 372 -8.48 21.44 -5.77
CA LYS A 372 -8.96 21.78 -4.43
C LYS A 372 -10.49 21.71 -4.37
N SER A 373 -11.06 20.93 -3.44
CA SER A 373 -12.51 20.90 -3.23
C SER A 373 -12.99 22.30 -2.79
N SER A 374 -13.75 22.96 -3.65
CA SER A 374 -14.33 24.30 -3.40
C SER A 374 -15.86 24.29 -3.47
N SER A 375 -16.47 23.16 -3.81
CA SER A 375 -17.92 23.01 -3.95
C SER A 375 -18.42 21.86 -3.07
N GLY A 376 -19.44 22.11 -2.26
CA GLY A 376 -19.99 21.15 -1.29
C GLY A 376 -20.66 19.90 -1.86
N ALA A 377 -20.64 19.72 -3.19
CA ALA A 377 -21.23 18.55 -3.85
C ALA A 377 -20.33 17.30 -3.80
N PHE A 378 -19.02 17.47 -3.59
CA PHE A 378 -18.06 16.37 -3.60
C PHE A 378 -17.08 16.41 -2.43
N GLN A 379 -16.63 15.24 -2.00
CA GLN A 379 -15.68 15.09 -0.91
C GLN A 379 -14.24 15.33 -1.39
N LYS A 380 -13.34 15.58 -0.44
CA LYS A 380 -11.91 15.66 -0.73
C LYS A 380 -11.39 14.24 -1.03
N PRO A 381 -10.65 14.02 -2.12
CA PRO A 381 -10.10 12.71 -2.45
C PRO A 381 -9.20 12.18 -1.35
N LYS A 382 -9.31 10.89 -1.10
CA LYS A 382 -8.40 10.14 -0.24
C LYS A 382 -8.00 8.87 -0.99
N THR A 383 -6.93 8.25 -0.53
CA THR A 383 -6.41 7.02 -1.13
C THR A 383 -6.80 5.79 -0.33
N ASP A 384 -7.64 5.95 0.70
CA ASP A 384 -7.92 4.96 1.74
C ASP A 384 -9.35 5.07 2.29
N ASP A 385 -10.30 5.52 1.48
CA ASP A 385 -11.71 5.68 1.84
C ASP A 385 -12.67 4.76 1.06
N GLY A 386 -12.14 3.91 0.18
CA GLY A 386 -12.89 3.01 -0.67
C GLY A 386 -13.75 3.75 -1.70
N ILE A 387 -13.35 4.95 -2.12
CA ILE A 387 -14.06 5.79 -3.10
C ILE A 387 -13.13 6.14 -4.26
N LEU A 388 -13.66 6.13 -5.47
CA LEU A 388 -13.00 6.58 -6.70
C LEU A 388 -13.54 7.95 -7.11
N GLU A 389 -12.67 8.79 -7.67
CA GLU A 389 -13.04 10.05 -8.30
C GLU A 389 -13.19 9.91 -9.82
N ILE A 390 -14.29 10.42 -10.37
CA ILE A 390 -14.54 10.40 -11.80
C ILE A 390 -14.48 11.83 -12.35
N VAL A 391 -13.60 12.03 -13.33
CA VAL A 391 -13.35 13.33 -13.96
C VAL A 391 -13.36 13.24 -15.48
N GLY A 392 -13.60 14.36 -16.15
CA GLY A 392 -13.54 14.47 -17.60
C GLY A 392 -12.74 15.66 -18.11
N THR A 393 -12.14 15.52 -19.30
CA THR A 393 -11.44 16.62 -19.98
C THR A 393 -12.01 16.86 -21.39
N TYR A 394 -11.95 18.12 -21.84
CA TYR A 394 -12.64 18.59 -23.06
C TYR A 394 -11.79 18.42 -24.32
N ASN A 395 -10.47 18.57 -24.20
CA ASN A 395 -9.53 18.54 -25.31
C ASN A 395 -8.11 18.60 -24.76
N PRO A 396 -7.10 18.37 -25.62
CA PRO A 396 -5.70 18.56 -25.29
C PRO A 396 -5.34 19.86 -24.61
N LEU A 397 -5.88 20.99 -25.05
CA LEU A 397 -5.57 22.29 -24.47
C LEU A 397 -6.08 22.37 -23.03
N HIS A 398 -7.28 21.85 -22.76
CA HIS A 398 -7.82 21.74 -21.40
C HIS A 398 -6.92 20.85 -20.54
N LEU A 399 -6.55 19.65 -21.01
CA LEU A 399 -5.64 18.76 -20.27
C LEU A 399 -4.28 19.43 -20.03
N GLY A 400 -3.73 20.14 -21.01
CA GLY A 400 -2.50 20.92 -20.88
C GLY A 400 -2.58 21.94 -19.75
N PHE A 401 -3.67 22.71 -19.66
CA PHE A 401 -3.90 23.63 -18.55
C PHE A 401 -4.05 22.94 -17.19
N VAL A 402 -4.62 21.74 -17.16
CA VAL A 402 -4.70 20.92 -15.93
C VAL A 402 -3.30 20.44 -15.50
N ILE A 403 -2.49 19.95 -16.45
CA ILE A 403 -1.11 19.49 -16.19
C ILE A 403 -0.25 20.62 -15.61
N VAL A 404 -0.40 21.85 -16.11
CA VAL A 404 0.33 23.03 -15.60
C VAL A 404 -0.36 23.71 -14.41
N LYS A 405 -1.41 23.09 -13.83
CA LYS A 405 -2.16 23.56 -12.64
C LYS A 405 -2.83 24.93 -12.80
N LEU A 406 -3.17 25.31 -14.04
CA LEU A 406 -3.94 26.53 -14.32
C LEU A 406 -5.46 26.28 -14.33
N ARG A 407 -5.89 25.01 -14.50
CA ARG A 407 -7.29 24.58 -14.46
C ARG A 407 -7.40 23.22 -13.76
N THR A 408 -8.62 22.78 -13.50
CA THR A 408 -8.94 21.42 -13.03
C THR A 408 -9.76 20.69 -14.08
N ALA A 409 -9.75 19.36 -14.06
CA ALA A 409 -10.69 18.60 -14.86
C ALA A 409 -12.13 18.85 -14.39
N VAL A 410 -13.11 18.45 -15.20
CA VAL A 410 -14.52 18.52 -14.82
C VAL A 410 -14.82 17.36 -13.88
N ARG A 411 -15.21 17.65 -12.64
CA ARG A 411 -15.67 16.63 -11.68
C ARG A 411 -17.02 16.10 -12.13
N ILE A 412 -17.15 14.78 -12.25
CA ILE A 412 -18.36 14.13 -12.75
C ILE A 412 -19.08 13.41 -11.60
N ALA A 413 -18.37 12.56 -10.86
CA ALA A 413 -18.93 11.75 -9.77
C ALA A 413 -17.85 11.27 -8.80
N GLN A 414 -18.30 10.70 -7.67
CA GLN A 414 -17.51 9.86 -6.78
C GLN A 414 -18.33 8.62 -6.42
N GLY A 415 -17.69 7.46 -6.26
CA GLY A 415 -18.38 6.24 -5.83
C GLY A 415 -17.47 5.04 -5.66
N LYS A 416 -18.04 3.92 -5.23
CA LYS A 416 -17.32 2.68 -4.86
C LYS A 416 -17.28 1.65 -5.98
N VAL A 417 -18.24 1.68 -6.89
CA VAL A 417 -18.25 0.81 -8.07
C VAL A 417 -18.52 1.67 -9.29
N VAL A 418 -17.63 1.60 -10.28
CA VAL A 418 -17.72 2.40 -11.50
C VAL A 418 -17.81 1.47 -12.69
N THR A 419 -18.86 1.63 -13.49
CA THR A 419 -19.00 0.93 -14.76
C THR A 419 -18.94 1.92 -15.91
N VAL A 420 -18.07 1.63 -16.88
CA VAL A 420 -17.87 2.40 -18.10
C VAL A 420 -18.17 1.48 -19.28
N LYS A 421 -19.17 1.82 -20.10
CA LYS A 421 -19.53 1.04 -21.30
C LYS A 421 -19.37 1.91 -22.54
N THR A 422 -18.76 1.38 -23.60
CA THR A 422 -18.82 2.02 -24.91
C THR A 422 -20.15 1.75 -25.58
N LYS A 423 -20.68 2.75 -26.29
CA LYS A 423 -21.91 2.62 -27.08
C LYS A 423 -21.66 2.02 -28.46
N PRO A 424 -22.72 1.59 -29.17
CA PRO A 424 -22.66 1.30 -30.59
C PRO A 424 -22.17 2.51 -31.41
N CYS A 425 -21.55 2.26 -32.57
CA CYS A 425 -21.05 3.34 -33.42
C CYS A 425 -22.16 4.29 -33.90
N SER A 426 -23.38 3.76 -34.12
CA SER A 426 -24.57 4.54 -34.48
C SER A 426 -24.98 5.56 -33.42
N GLU A 427 -24.61 5.34 -32.16
CA GLU A 427 -24.94 6.19 -31.02
C GLU A 427 -23.76 7.07 -30.57
N GLY A 428 -22.70 7.16 -31.39
CA GLY A 428 -21.51 7.96 -31.10
C GLY A 428 -20.38 7.20 -30.42
N GLY A 429 -20.48 5.86 -30.34
CA GLY A 429 -19.41 4.97 -29.92
C GLY A 429 -18.18 4.96 -30.84
N PRO A 430 -17.16 4.14 -30.52
CA PRO A 430 -15.95 4.04 -31.33
C PRO A 430 -16.26 3.55 -32.76
N LYS A 431 -15.59 4.15 -33.75
CA LYS A 431 -15.81 3.80 -35.16
C LYS A 431 -15.13 2.48 -35.52
N PRO A 432 -15.79 1.58 -36.28
CA PRO A 432 -15.14 0.42 -36.87
C PRO A 432 -13.91 0.86 -37.69
N GLY A 433 -12.78 0.17 -37.50
CA GLY A 433 -11.48 0.50 -38.11
C GLY A 433 -10.68 1.64 -37.47
N LYS A 434 -11.26 2.40 -36.51
CA LYS A 434 -10.49 3.40 -35.71
C LYS A 434 -10.36 3.01 -34.25
N GLY A 435 -11.33 2.27 -33.71
CA GLY A 435 -11.31 1.84 -32.31
C GLY A 435 -11.27 3.00 -31.32
N THR A 436 -10.84 2.70 -30.10
CA THR A 436 -10.53 3.68 -29.05
C THR A 436 -9.36 3.17 -28.20
N CYS A 437 -8.86 3.99 -27.28
CA CYS A 437 -7.83 3.60 -26.34
C CYS A 437 -8.36 3.71 -24.91
N MET A 438 -7.88 2.81 -24.06
CA MET A 438 -7.96 2.91 -22.61
C MET A 438 -6.55 2.83 -22.01
N GLN A 439 -6.41 3.19 -20.74
CA GLN A 439 -5.19 2.92 -19.98
C GLN A 439 -5.53 2.50 -18.55
N VAL A 440 -4.63 1.72 -17.95
CA VAL A 440 -4.62 1.40 -16.52
C VAL A 440 -3.24 1.71 -15.99
N ASP A 441 -3.14 2.56 -14.97
CA ASP A 441 -1.89 2.98 -14.32
C ASP A 441 -0.80 3.50 -15.28
N GLY A 442 -1.22 4.10 -16.40
CA GLY A 442 -0.32 4.64 -17.43
C GLY A 442 0.06 3.64 -18.53
N GLU A 443 -0.32 2.37 -18.42
CA GLU A 443 -0.14 1.38 -19.48
C GLU A 443 -1.35 1.41 -20.43
N PRO A 444 -1.14 1.69 -21.74
CA PRO A 444 -2.21 1.90 -22.69
C PRO A 444 -2.60 0.61 -23.42
N TYR A 445 -3.87 0.55 -23.81
CA TYR A 445 -4.46 -0.56 -24.55
C TYR A 445 -5.37 -0.05 -25.65
N PHE A 446 -5.38 -0.76 -26.78
CA PHE A 446 -6.21 -0.43 -27.92
C PHE A 446 -7.44 -1.35 -27.96
N LEU A 447 -8.59 -0.77 -28.27
CA LEU A 447 -9.88 -1.44 -28.29
C LEU A 447 -10.50 -1.28 -29.68
N ASP A 448 -10.89 -2.38 -30.31
CA ASP A 448 -11.64 -2.36 -31.56
C ASP A 448 -12.64 -3.51 -31.69
N HIS A 449 -13.19 -3.70 -32.88
CA HIS A 449 -14.18 -4.74 -33.18
C HIS A 449 -13.69 -6.18 -32.97
N LYS A 450 -12.37 -6.40 -32.89
CA LYS A 450 -11.76 -7.71 -32.56
C LYS A 450 -11.49 -7.85 -31.07
N GLY A 451 -11.89 -6.86 -30.28
CA GLY A 451 -11.69 -6.81 -28.85
C GLY A 451 -10.47 -5.99 -28.46
N PHE A 452 -9.62 -6.60 -27.64
CA PHE A 452 -8.58 -5.91 -26.88
C PHE A 452 -7.18 -6.22 -27.40
N HIS A 453 -6.35 -5.19 -27.57
CA HIS A 453 -4.99 -5.31 -28.09
C HIS A 453 -3.99 -4.56 -27.20
N ASP A 454 -2.97 -5.28 -26.74
CA ASP A 454 -1.84 -4.77 -25.96
C ASP A 454 -0.53 -4.70 -26.77
N ASP A 455 -0.48 -5.24 -27.98
CA ASP A 455 0.68 -5.15 -28.85
C ASP A 455 0.85 -3.72 -29.43
N VAL A 456 2.01 -3.12 -29.18
CA VAL A 456 2.39 -1.81 -29.72
C VAL A 456 2.47 -1.78 -31.25
N ASN A 457 2.69 -2.93 -31.88
CA ASN A 457 2.76 -3.06 -33.33
C ASN A 457 1.39 -3.28 -33.97
N TYR A 458 0.35 -3.50 -33.16
CA TYR A 458 -0.99 -3.68 -33.65
C TYR A 458 -1.44 -2.46 -34.45
N LYS A 459 -1.90 -2.73 -35.68
CA LYS A 459 -2.46 -1.72 -36.59
C LYS A 459 -3.91 -2.11 -36.86
N PRO A 460 -4.89 -1.25 -36.53
CA PRO A 460 -6.28 -1.53 -36.84
C PRO A 460 -6.49 -1.67 -38.34
N GLU A 461 -7.46 -2.50 -38.71
CA GLU A 461 -7.84 -2.70 -40.10
C GLU A 461 -8.35 -1.40 -40.71
N LYS A 462 -7.72 -1.03 -41.83
CA LYS A 462 -8.11 0.17 -42.57
C LYS A 462 -9.37 -0.14 -43.38
N ASN A 463 -10.31 0.80 -43.39
CA ASN A 463 -11.54 0.78 -44.19
C ASN A 463 -12.66 -0.17 -43.73
N LEU A 464 -12.62 -0.66 -42.49
CA LEU A 464 -13.78 -1.34 -41.92
C LEU A 464 -14.94 -0.34 -41.78
N LYS A 465 -16.08 -0.64 -42.40
CA LYS A 465 -17.25 0.27 -42.45
C LYS A 465 -18.33 -0.07 -41.43
N GLU A 466 -18.36 -1.30 -40.96
CA GLU A 466 -19.41 -1.85 -40.07
C GLU A 466 -18.78 -2.58 -38.89
N GLY A 467 -19.55 -2.74 -37.82
CA GLY A 467 -19.12 -3.36 -36.56
C GLY A 467 -19.17 -2.40 -35.37
N ASN A 468 -19.51 -2.94 -34.20
CA ASN A 468 -19.50 -2.22 -32.94
C ASN A 468 -18.25 -2.57 -32.14
N VAL A 469 -17.77 -1.59 -31.36
CA VAL A 469 -16.70 -1.79 -30.38
C VAL A 469 -17.37 -1.71 -29.01
N MET A 470 -17.95 -2.82 -28.57
CA MET A 470 -18.67 -2.91 -27.29
C MET A 470 -17.72 -3.40 -26.21
N VAL A 471 -17.40 -2.51 -25.27
CA VAL A 471 -16.50 -2.77 -24.16
C VAL A 471 -17.20 -2.31 -22.89
N LYS A 472 -17.32 -3.21 -21.92
CA LYS A 472 -17.71 -2.91 -20.55
C LYS A 472 -16.45 -2.97 -19.69
N VAL A 473 -16.22 -1.92 -18.91
CA VAL A 473 -15.22 -1.87 -17.86
C VAL A 473 -15.93 -1.72 -16.54
N GLU A 474 -15.68 -2.60 -15.59
CA GLU A 474 -16.19 -2.53 -14.23
C GLU A 474 -15.02 -2.38 -13.27
N ILE A 475 -15.06 -1.37 -12.42
CA ILE A 475 -14.03 -1.04 -11.46
C ILE A 475 -14.62 -1.14 -10.05
N SER A 476 -14.03 -1.98 -9.22
CA SER A 476 -14.50 -2.24 -7.86
C SER A 476 -13.33 -2.42 -6.90
N HIS A 477 -13.59 -2.17 -5.61
CA HIS A 477 -12.57 -2.27 -4.57
C HIS A 477 -12.04 -3.72 -4.50
N HIS A 478 -10.73 -3.88 -4.38
CA HIS A 478 -10.06 -5.17 -4.37
C HIS A 478 -9.32 -5.44 -3.06
N ALA A 479 -8.36 -4.58 -2.70
CA ALA A 479 -7.51 -4.78 -1.53
C ALA A 479 -6.94 -3.45 -1.03
N VAL A 480 -6.31 -3.46 0.16
CA VAL A 480 -5.59 -2.30 0.70
C VAL A 480 -4.12 -2.65 0.86
N ALA A 481 -3.24 -1.79 0.37
CA ALA A 481 -1.81 -1.87 0.57
C ALA A 481 -1.34 -0.92 1.70
N THR A 482 -0.24 -1.29 2.35
CA THR A 482 0.46 -0.40 3.29
C THR A 482 1.71 0.16 2.62
N LEU A 483 1.78 1.48 2.49
CA LEU A 483 2.90 2.20 1.89
C LEU A 483 3.56 3.11 2.93
N VAL A 484 4.72 3.66 2.60
CA VAL A 484 5.41 4.68 3.40
C VAL A 484 5.24 6.04 2.77
N GLU A 485 4.66 6.98 3.51
CA GLU A 485 4.54 8.39 3.12
C GLU A 485 5.68 9.22 3.74
N SER A 486 6.19 10.19 2.99
CA SER A 486 7.16 11.16 3.52
C SER A 486 6.45 12.29 4.29
N PRO A 487 7.00 12.76 5.43
CA PRO A 487 6.42 13.84 6.22
C PRO A 487 6.21 15.15 5.42
N GLU A 488 5.18 15.93 5.79
CA GLU A 488 4.91 17.25 5.20
C GLU A 488 6.10 18.20 5.40
N GLY A 489 6.46 18.96 4.35
CA GLY A 489 7.55 19.94 4.39
C GLY A 489 8.95 19.39 4.11
N GLY A 490 9.10 18.07 3.99
CA GLY A 490 10.37 17.43 3.67
C GLY A 490 10.56 17.20 2.17
N GLY A 491 11.06 18.21 1.47
CA GLY A 491 11.91 17.92 0.30
C GLY A 491 13.00 16.90 0.70
N CYS A 492 13.68 16.29 -0.27
CA CYS A 492 14.70 15.25 -0.02
C CYS A 492 15.89 15.68 0.90
N CYS A 493 15.83 16.87 1.52
CA CYS A 493 16.88 17.56 2.24
C CYS A 493 16.55 18.01 3.68
N THR A 494 15.40 17.71 4.28
CA THR A 494 15.24 18.00 5.72
C THR A 494 15.57 16.75 6.53
N THR A 495 16.79 16.72 7.06
CA THR A 495 17.14 15.87 8.20
C THR A 495 16.08 16.05 9.28
N PRO A 496 15.54 14.98 9.88
CA PRO A 496 14.79 15.13 11.12
C PRO A 496 15.73 15.82 12.12
N LYS A 497 15.28 16.93 12.72
CA LYS A 497 15.94 17.40 13.93
C LYS A 497 15.71 16.31 14.98
N VAL A 498 16.78 15.64 15.35
CA VAL A 498 16.82 14.88 16.59
C VAL A 498 16.92 15.94 17.68
N GLU A 499 15.83 16.18 18.41
CA GLU A 499 15.88 16.84 19.71
C GLU A 499 16.11 15.80 20.80
#